data_AF-A0A1H7KAB6-F1
#
_entry.id   AF-A0A1H7KAB6-F1
#
_cell.length_a   1.000
_cell.length_b   1.000
_cell.length_c   1.000
_cell.angle_alpha   90.00
_cell.angle_beta   90.00
_cell.angle_gamma   90.00
#
_symmetry.space_group_name_H-M   'P 1'
#
loop_
_entity.id
_entity.type
_entity.pdbx_description
1 polymer ?
#
loop_
_entity_poly.entity_id
_entity_poly.type
_entity_poly.pdbx_seq_one_letter_code
_entity_poly.pdbx_strand_id
1 'polypeptide(L)'
;MFNRGYSESLNTVENSAVSSYVDIFMNDLKRNILSLYNPEFEIFKYDTYYSYVFHDANIIILENNSGNITNISITNYNDFIPIILFENFKELKNLPVRLERLKKLGHERFRNEIKDNLMYQRIQQNEKTCTALWLDYGIEFVIGDSLQLLQKE
;
A
#
# COMPACT_ATOMS: atom_id res chain seq x y z
N MET A 1 17.37 56.74 24.32
CA MET A 1 17.91 55.58 23.56
C MET A 1 17.56 54.32 24.34
N PHE A 2 16.62 53.51 23.86
CA PHE A 2 16.27 52.24 24.50
C PHE A 2 17.02 51.11 23.80
N ASN A 3 17.86 50.43 24.56
CA ASN A 3 18.61 49.26 24.14
C ASN A 3 17.62 48.12 23.88
N ARG A 4 17.37 47.78 22.62
CA ARG A 4 16.67 46.54 22.26
C ARG A 4 17.68 45.41 22.40
N GLY A 5 17.64 44.72 23.54
CA GLY A 5 18.32 43.45 23.71
C GLY A 5 17.80 42.50 22.63
N TYR A 6 18.71 42.06 21.76
CA TYR A 6 18.45 40.99 20.81
C TYR A 6 18.05 39.74 21.62
N SER A 7 16.85 39.22 21.40
CA SER A 7 16.49 37.92 21.94
C SER A 7 17.36 36.88 21.26
N GLU A 8 18.12 36.14 22.05
CA GLU A 8 18.84 34.95 21.58
C GLU A 8 17.87 34.06 20.79
N SER A 9 18.28 33.66 19.60
CA SER A 9 17.52 32.75 18.74
C SER A 9 17.30 31.43 19.47
N LEU A 10 16.03 31.05 19.67
CA LEU A 10 15.63 29.72 20.15
C LEU A 10 16.18 28.65 19.19
N ASN A 11 17.19 27.90 19.64
CA ASN A 11 17.87 26.88 18.83
C ASN A 11 17.58 25.44 19.28
N THR A 12 16.81 25.24 20.36
CA THR A 12 16.48 23.92 20.90
C THR A 12 15.03 23.85 21.37
N VAL A 13 14.42 22.68 21.23
CA VAL A 13 13.07 22.37 21.71
C VAL A 13 13.19 21.26 22.74
N GLU A 14 12.62 21.44 23.92
CA GLU A 14 12.60 20.41 24.96
C GLU A 14 11.64 19.26 24.61
N ASN A 15 11.96 18.03 24.99
CA ASN A 15 11.09 16.87 24.78
C ASN A 15 9.71 17.03 25.43
N SER A 16 9.62 17.75 26.55
CA SER A 16 8.36 18.09 27.23
C SER A 16 7.42 18.90 26.33
N ALA A 17 7.98 19.85 25.56
CA ALA A 17 7.24 20.65 24.58
C ALA A 17 6.80 19.78 23.39
N VAL A 18 7.66 18.85 22.93
CA VAL A 18 7.30 17.88 21.89
C VAL A 18 6.14 16.99 22.33
N SER A 19 6.20 16.40 23.53
CA SER A 19 5.12 15.58 24.08
C SER A 19 3.81 16.35 24.20
N SER A 20 3.87 17.57 24.76
CA SER A 20 2.68 18.44 24.88
C SER A 20 2.08 18.76 23.51
N TYR A 21 2.91 19.00 22.50
CA TYR A 21 2.47 19.22 21.14
C TYR A 21 1.82 17.96 20.54
N VAL A 22 2.45 16.80 20.68
CA VAL A 22 1.90 15.51 20.22
C VAL A 22 0.54 15.22 20.87
N ASP A 23 0.38 15.50 22.15
CA ASP A 23 -0.88 15.29 22.88
C ASP A 23 -2.04 16.13 22.32
N ILE A 24 -1.77 17.36 21.86
CA ILE A 24 -2.77 18.23 21.20
C ILE A 24 -3.36 17.54 19.97
N PHE A 25 -2.52 16.86 19.17
CA PHE A 25 -2.94 16.25 17.90
C PHE A 25 -3.21 14.74 18.01
N MET A 26 -2.99 14.13 19.17
CA MET A 26 -3.03 12.67 19.34
C MET A 26 -4.37 12.06 18.89
N ASN A 27 -5.49 12.70 19.23
CA ASN A 27 -6.81 12.20 18.84
C ASN A 27 -7.03 12.28 17.34
N ASP A 28 -6.57 13.35 16.69
CA ASP A 28 -6.71 13.50 15.24
C ASP A 28 -5.78 12.52 14.50
N LEU A 29 -4.55 12.31 15.00
CA LEU A 29 -3.64 11.29 14.51
C LEU A 29 -4.28 9.89 14.57
N LYS A 30 -4.88 9.52 15.72
CA LYS A 30 -5.57 8.23 15.86
C LYS A 30 -6.73 8.09 14.88
N ARG A 31 -7.57 9.11 14.72
CA ARG A 31 -8.69 9.08 13.76
C ARG A 31 -8.18 8.95 12.32
N ASN A 32 -7.13 9.68 11.97
CA ASN A 32 -6.53 9.63 10.64
C ASN A 32 -5.96 8.23 10.35
N ILE A 33 -5.24 7.62 11.30
CA ILE A 33 -4.73 6.25 11.17
C ILE A 33 -5.88 5.25 10.97
N LEU A 34 -6.94 5.35 11.78
CA LEU A 34 -8.11 4.48 11.64
C LEU A 34 -8.80 4.67 10.29
N SER A 35 -8.85 5.89 9.77
CA SER A 35 -9.45 6.18 8.45
C SER A 35 -8.67 5.63 7.26
N LEU A 36 -7.40 5.26 7.46
CA LEU A 36 -6.61 4.59 6.42
C LEU A 36 -6.99 3.12 6.26
N TYR A 37 -7.62 2.50 7.27
CA TYR A 37 -7.94 1.09 7.23
C TYR A 37 -8.81 0.74 6.03
N ASN A 38 -8.32 -0.19 5.21
CA ASN A 38 -8.97 -0.67 4.00
C ASN A 38 -9.44 -2.13 4.20
N PRO A 39 -10.73 -2.36 4.53
CA PRO A 39 -11.27 -3.71 4.72
C PRO A 39 -11.34 -4.50 3.41
N GLU A 40 -11.45 -3.82 2.26
CA GLU A 40 -11.54 -4.46 0.94
C GLU A 40 -10.22 -5.13 0.51
N PHE A 41 -9.14 -4.85 1.24
CA PHE A 41 -7.82 -5.41 0.97
C PHE A 41 -7.09 -5.80 2.26
N GLU A 42 -7.77 -6.60 3.09
CA GLU A 42 -7.23 -7.17 4.33
C GLU A 42 -6.87 -8.65 4.16
N ILE A 43 -5.59 -8.99 4.33
CA ILE A 43 -5.09 -10.38 4.28
C ILE A 43 -4.74 -10.89 5.68
N PHE A 44 -4.98 -12.19 5.93
CA PHE A 44 -4.52 -12.84 7.14
C PHE A 44 -3.22 -13.62 6.86
N LYS A 45 -2.12 -13.25 7.53
CA LYS A 45 -0.82 -13.95 7.44
C LYS A 45 -0.07 -13.83 8.77
N TYR A 46 0.78 -14.81 9.10
CA TYR A 46 1.59 -14.78 10.33
C TYR A 46 0.76 -14.52 11.61
N ASP A 47 -0.42 -15.12 11.72
CA ASP A 47 -1.37 -14.91 12.82
C ASP A 47 -1.79 -13.45 13.06
N THR A 48 -1.82 -12.65 11.99
CA THR A 48 -2.18 -11.22 12.05
C THR A 48 -2.84 -10.76 10.75
N TYR A 49 -3.69 -9.74 10.86
CA TYR A 49 -4.32 -9.12 9.71
C TYR A 49 -3.48 -7.96 9.17
N TYR A 50 -3.39 -7.84 7.86
CA TYR A 50 -2.68 -6.77 7.17
C TYR A 50 -3.62 -6.10 6.18
N SER A 51 -3.90 -4.81 6.39
CA SER A 51 -4.71 -4.00 5.48
C SER A 51 -3.80 -3.19 4.56
N TYR A 52 -3.99 -3.33 3.25
CA TYR A 52 -3.20 -2.65 2.23
C TYR A 52 -3.99 -1.48 1.64
N VAL A 53 -3.40 -0.30 1.65
CA VAL A 53 -3.99 0.95 1.15
C VAL A 53 -3.17 1.44 -0.03
N PHE A 54 -3.78 1.43 -1.22
CA PHE A 54 -3.13 1.79 -2.47
C PHE A 54 -3.24 3.30 -2.72
N HIS A 55 -2.14 4.03 -2.55
CA HIS A 55 -2.02 5.46 -2.85
C HIS A 55 -1.16 5.71 -4.09
N ASP A 56 -1.19 6.93 -4.62
CA ASP A 56 -0.49 7.28 -5.86
C ASP A 56 1.00 6.90 -5.89
N ALA A 57 1.74 7.18 -4.83
CA ALA A 57 3.18 6.92 -4.81
C ALA A 57 3.54 5.58 -4.16
N ASN A 58 2.77 5.16 -3.15
CA ASN A 58 3.15 4.12 -2.22
C ASN A 58 1.93 3.28 -1.81
N ILE A 59 2.22 2.17 -1.16
CA ILE A 59 1.25 1.30 -0.52
C ILE A 59 1.48 1.39 0.99
N ILE A 60 0.45 1.80 1.72
CA ILE A 60 0.48 1.80 3.19
C ILE A 60 -0.04 0.44 3.66
N ILE A 61 0.68 -0.18 4.59
CA ILE A 61 0.32 -1.47 5.16
C ILE A 61 0.09 -1.28 6.66
N LEU A 62 -1.13 -1.55 7.09
CA LEU A 62 -1.53 -1.50 8.49
C LEU A 62 -1.55 -2.91 9.05
N GLU A 63 -0.81 -3.14 10.12
CA GLU A 63 -0.86 -4.39 10.89
C GLU A 63 -1.99 -4.26 11.92
N ASN A 64 -2.96 -5.17 11.87
CA ASN A 64 -4.11 -5.22 12.76
C ASN A 64 -4.06 -6.50 13.59
N ASN A 65 -3.86 -6.33 14.89
CA ASN A 65 -3.94 -7.40 15.85
C ASN A 65 -5.17 -7.21 16.75
N SER A 66 -6.14 -8.11 16.60
CA SER A 66 -7.35 -8.16 17.43
C SER A 66 -8.12 -6.82 17.47
N GLY A 67 -8.20 -6.12 16.33
CA GLY A 67 -8.89 -4.83 16.20
C GLY A 67 -8.05 -3.60 16.54
N ASN A 68 -6.76 -3.77 16.87
CA ASN A 68 -5.83 -2.68 17.13
C ASN A 68 -4.80 -2.58 16.00
N ILE A 69 -4.63 -1.39 15.45
CA ILE A 69 -3.51 -1.11 14.54
C ILE A 69 -2.23 -1.05 15.39
N THR A 70 -1.36 -2.04 15.24
CA THR A 70 -0.11 -2.18 16.01
C THR A 70 1.08 -1.60 15.27
N ASN A 71 1.02 -1.54 13.94
CA ASN A 71 2.12 -1.08 13.10
C ASN A 71 1.61 -0.44 11.80
N ILE A 72 2.40 0.50 11.27
CA ILE A 72 2.18 1.13 9.97
C ILE A 72 3.51 1.09 9.23
N SER A 73 3.51 0.43 8.07
CA SER A 73 4.67 0.39 7.18
C SER A 73 4.29 0.89 5.78
N ILE A 74 5.30 1.25 5.00
CA ILE A 74 5.13 1.78 3.66
C ILE A 74 6.01 0.96 2.73
N THR A 75 5.45 0.53 1.60
CA THR A 75 6.20 -0.06 0.50
C THR A 75 5.89 0.68 -0.80
N ASN A 76 6.70 0.46 -1.83
CA ASN A 76 6.49 1.03 -3.16
C ASN A 76 5.96 -0.04 -4.13
N TYR A 77 5.44 0.39 -5.27
CA TYR A 77 4.92 -0.51 -6.30
C TYR A 77 6.00 -1.34 -7.00
N ASN A 78 7.28 -0.95 -6.95
CA ASN A 78 8.35 -1.73 -7.56
C ASN A 78 8.64 -2.99 -6.76
N ASP A 79 8.60 -2.87 -5.43
CA ASP A 79 8.77 -3.98 -4.50
C ASP A 79 7.52 -4.87 -4.46
N PHE A 80 6.33 -4.24 -4.42
CA PHE A 80 5.07 -4.98 -4.37
C PHE A 80 4.68 -5.63 -5.71
N ILE A 81 5.02 -5.01 -6.85
CA ILE A 81 4.76 -5.55 -8.20
C ILE A 81 6.12 -5.79 -8.88
N PRO A 82 6.80 -6.89 -8.50
CA PRO A 82 8.15 -7.15 -8.92
C PRO A 82 8.22 -7.52 -10.40
N ILE A 83 9.38 -7.32 -11.03
CA ILE A 83 9.58 -7.64 -12.45
C ILE A 83 9.28 -9.12 -12.77
N ILE A 84 9.51 -10.03 -11.81
CA ILE A 84 9.20 -11.45 -11.98
C ILE A 84 7.71 -11.71 -12.24
N LEU A 85 6.81 -10.88 -11.70
CA LEU A 85 5.38 -10.96 -12.01
C LEU A 85 5.13 -10.70 -13.50
N PHE A 86 5.81 -9.71 -14.07
CA PHE A 86 5.70 -9.40 -15.49
C PHE A 86 6.27 -10.51 -16.36
N GLU A 87 7.40 -11.11 -16.00
CA GLU A 87 7.95 -12.25 -16.73
C GLU A 87 7.00 -13.46 -16.67
N ASN A 88 6.44 -13.77 -15.50
CA ASN A 88 5.42 -14.82 -15.37
C ASN A 88 4.17 -14.51 -16.20
N PHE A 89 3.77 -13.25 -16.29
CA PHE A 89 2.64 -12.79 -17.09
C PHE A 89 2.89 -12.93 -18.60
N LYS A 90 4.14 -12.77 -19.07
CA LYS A 90 4.48 -12.95 -20.50
C LYS A 90 4.20 -14.37 -21.00
N GLU A 91 4.41 -15.36 -20.13
CA GLU A 91 4.24 -16.78 -20.44
C GLU A 91 2.77 -17.20 -20.61
N LEU A 92 1.81 -16.36 -20.17
CA LEU A 92 0.39 -16.63 -20.36
C LEU A 92 0.03 -16.68 -21.84
N LYS A 93 -0.63 -17.75 -22.27
CA LYS A 93 -1.13 -17.91 -23.65
C LYS A 93 -2.56 -17.39 -23.76
N ASN A 94 -2.95 -16.99 -24.97
CA ASN A 94 -4.32 -16.59 -25.32
C ASN A 94 -4.86 -15.40 -24.49
N LEU A 95 -4.03 -14.39 -24.24
CA LEU A 95 -4.50 -13.21 -23.53
C LEU A 95 -5.39 -12.32 -24.43
N PRO A 96 -6.34 -11.56 -23.84
CA PRO A 96 -7.03 -10.49 -24.52
C PRO A 96 -6.08 -9.49 -25.18
N VAL A 97 -6.50 -8.89 -26.30
CA VAL A 97 -5.69 -7.97 -27.12
C VAL A 97 -5.04 -6.86 -26.29
N ARG A 98 -5.75 -6.31 -25.30
CA ARG A 98 -5.23 -5.27 -24.41
C ARG A 98 -4.02 -5.75 -23.59
N LEU A 99 -4.08 -6.96 -23.07
CA LEU A 99 -3.01 -7.58 -22.29
C LEU A 99 -1.84 -8.01 -23.17
N GLU A 100 -2.09 -8.51 -24.38
CA GLU A 100 -1.05 -8.76 -25.38
C GLU A 100 -0.30 -7.48 -25.75
N ARG A 101 -0.99 -6.34 -25.84
CA ARG A 101 -0.35 -5.04 -26.02
C ARG A 101 0.51 -4.66 -24.82
N LEU A 102 0.03 -4.88 -23.59
CA LEU A 102 0.79 -4.58 -22.37
C LEU A 102 2.11 -5.36 -22.30
N LYS A 103 2.13 -6.64 -22.73
CA LYS A 103 3.39 -7.42 -22.85
C LYS A 103 4.45 -6.70 -23.68
N LYS A 104 4.04 -6.04 -24.77
CA LYS A 104 4.95 -5.33 -25.70
C LYS A 104 5.40 -3.97 -25.17
N LEU A 105 4.62 -3.34 -24.29
CA LEU A 105 4.89 -2.01 -23.76
C LEU A 105 5.90 -2.00 -22.60
N GLY A 106 6.23 -3.17 -22.06
CA GLY A 106 7.24 -3.34 -21.02
C GLY A 106 6.69 -3.30 -19.59
N HIS A 107 7.55 -3.70 -18.65
CA HIS A 107 7.18 -3.94 -17.25
C HIS A 107 6.63 -2.70 -16.55
N GLU A 108 7.17 -1.50 -16.81
CA GLU A 108 6.69 -0.26 -16.18
C GLU A 108 5.24 0.06 -16.57
N ARG A 109 4.86 -0.16 -17.84
CA ARG A 109 3.46 0.05 -18.28
C ARG A 109 2.53 -0.98 -17.68
N PHE A 110 2.99 -2.22 -17.55
CA PHE A 110 2.25 -3.28 -16.88
C PHE A 110 2.04 -2.99 -15.38
N ARG A 111 3.10 -2.56 -14.68
CA ARG A 111 3.03 -2.18 -13.27
C ARG A 111 2.05 -1.04 -13.05
N ASN A 112 2.11 0.01 -13.87
CA ASN A 112 1.16 1.13 -13.79
C ASN A 112 -0.28 0.69 -14.03
N GLU A 113 -0.52 -0.21 -14.98
CA GLU A 113 -1.85 -0.76 -15.20
C GLU A 113 -2.35 -1.51 -13.95
N ILE A 114 -1.54 -2.39 -13.34
CA ILE A 114 -1.94 -3.09 -12.10
C ILE A 114 -2.18 -2.09 -10.96
N LYS A 115 -1.27 -1.13 -10.78
CA LYS A 115 -1.41 -0.06 -9.78
C LYS A 115 -2.75 0.63 -9.91
N ASP A 116 -3.09 1.12 -11.11
CA ASP A 116 -4.33 1.83 -11.36
C ASP A 116 -5.54 0.93 -11.04
N ASN A 117 -5.48 -0.34 -11.45
CA ASN A 117 -6.57 -1.28 -11.18
C ASN A 117 -6.73 -1.64 -9.69
N LEU A 118 -5.66 -1.64 -8.90
CA LEU A 118 -5.73 -1.76 -7.43
C LEU A 118 -6.35 -0.50 -6.80
N MET A 119 -5.90 0.69 -7.21
CA MET A 119 -6.42 1.96 -6.69
C MET A 119 -7.91 2.17 -7.00
N TYR A 120 -8.35 1.74 -8.18
CA TYR A 120 -9.75 1.86 -8.62
C TYR A 120 -10.60 0.60 -8.34
N GLN A 121 -10.13 -0.30 -7.46
CA GLN A 121 -10.87 -1.50 -7.02
C GLN A 121 -11.35 -2.42 -8.17
N ARG A 122 -10.60 -2.44 -9.28
CA ARG A 122 -10.81 -3.37 -10.41
C ARG A 122 -10.08 -4.69 -10.22
N ILE A 123 -9.14 -4.73 -9.28
CA ILE A 123 -8.59 -5.94 -8.70
C ILE A 123 -9.19 -6.07 -7.29
N GLN A 124 -10.01 -7.10 -7.08
CA GLN A 124 -10.73 -7.30 -5.83
C GLN A 124 -10.15 -8.49 -5.07
N GLN A 125 -9.95 -8.33 -3.76
CA GLN A 125 -9.50 -9.43 -2.92
C GLN A 125 -10.62 -10.46 -2.72
N ASN A 126 -10.26 -11.74 -2.76
CA ASN A 126 -11.04 -12.80 -2.14
C ASN A 126 -10.56 -13.00 -0.69
N GLU A 127 -11.41 -12.58 0.25
CA GLU A 127 -11.15 -12.63 1.70
C GLU A 127 -10.73 -14.03 2.19
N LYS A 128 -11.21 -15.11 1.53
CA LYS A 128 -10.99 -16.48 2.01
C LYS A 128 -9.66 -17.09 1.61
N THR A 129 -9.03 -16.57 0.55
CA THR A 129 -7.91 -17.27 -0.12
C THR A 129 -6.64 -16.43 -0.22
N CYS A 130 -6.62 -15.20 0.33
CA CYS A 130 -5.52 -14.25 0.15
C CYS A 130 -5.16 -14.05 -1.34
N THR A 131 -6.15 -14.21 -2.23
CA THR A 131 -6.00 -13.99 -3.66
C THR A 131 -6.74 -12.73 -4.08
N ALA A 132 -6.36 -12.17 -5.23
CA ALA A 132 -7.03 -11.03 -5.84
C ALA A 132 -7.43 -11.38 -7.28
N LEU A 133 -8.65 -11.04 -7.67
CA LEU A 133 -9.15 -11.24 -9.03
C LEU A 133 -9.12 -9.92 -9.79
N TRP A 134 -8.41 -9.89 -10.91
CA TRP A 134 -8.51 -8.83 -11.90
C TRP A 134 -9.76 -9.05 -12.76
N LEU A 135 -10.83 -8.33 -12.42
CA LEU A 135 -12.17 -8.56 -12.96
C LEU A 135 -12.21 -8.51 -14.49
N ASP A 136 -11.54 -7.52 -15.09
CA ASP A 136 -11.56 -7.29 -16.54
C ASP A 136 -10.99 -8.45 -17.37
N TYR A 137 -10.15 -9.29 -16.76
CA TYR A 137 -9.39 -10.32 -17.48
C TYR A 137 -9.50 -11.72 -16.89
N GLY A 138 -10.14 -11.88 -15.74
CA GLY A 138 -10.23 -13.17 -15.05
C GLY A 138 -8.87 -13.69 -14.57
N ILE A 139 -7.91 -12.78 -14.32
CA ILE A 139 -6.55 -13.13 -13.86
C ILE A 139 -6.51 -13.08 -12.34
N GLU A 140 -6.02 -14.14 -11.73
CA GLU A 140 -5.89 -14.23 -10.28
C GLU A 140 -4.44 -13.99 -9.84
N PHE A 141 -4.30 -13.28 -8.73
CA PHE A 141 -3.04 -13.02 -8.06
C PHE A 141 -3.07 -13.60 -6.65
N VAL A 142 -1.91 -14.01 -6.13
CA VAL A 142 -1.69 -14.23 -4.70
C VAL A 142 -1.14 -12.94 -4.11
N ILE A 143 -1.71 -12.50 -2.99
CA ILE A 143 -1.25 -11.32 -2.26
C ILE A 143 -0.40 -11.79 -1.07
N GLY A 144 0.86 -11.37 -1.06
CA GLY A 144 1.76 -11.52 0.09
C GLY A 144 2.56 -10.25 0.32
N ASP A 145 3.85 -10.39 0.60
CA ASP A 145 4.77 -9.23 0.63
C ASP A 145 4.98 -8.62 -0.77
N SER A 146 4.76 -9.44 -1.81
CA SER A 146 4.66 -9.01 -3.21
C SER A 146 3.48 -9.71 -3.88
N LEU A 147 3.01 -9.12 -4.97
CA LEU A 147 1.97 -9.67 -5.82
C LEU A 147 2.56 -10.75 -6.73
N GLN A 148 1.92 -11.92 -6.75
CA GLN A 148 2.35 -13.06 -7.55
C GLN A 148 1.21 -13.53 -8.44
N LEU A 149 1.51 -13.98 -9.65
CA LEU A 149 0.51 -14.54 -10.56
C LEU A 149 0.11 -15.93 -10.03
N LEU A 150 -1.19 -16.16 -9.85
CA LEU A 150 -1.67 -17.50 -9.51
C LEU A 150 -1.66 -18.34 -10.79
N GLN A 151 -0.70 -19.27 -10.89
CA GLN A 151 -0.68 -20.25 -11.97
C GLN A 151 -1.62 -21.40 -11.59
N LYS A 152 -2.68 -21.60 -12.39
CA LYS A 152 -3.51 -22.79 -12.31
C LYS A 152 -2.85 -23.87 -13.17
N GLU A 153 -2.48 -25.00 -12.55
CA GLU A 153 -2.01 -26.21 -13.25
C GLU A 153 -3.06 -26.74 -14.23
#